data_AF-A0A661B9A6-F1
#
_entry.id   AF-A0A661B9A6-F1
#
_cell.length_a   1.000
_cell.length_b   1.000
_cell.length_c   1.000
_cell.angle_alpha   90.00
_cell.angle_beta   90.00
_cell.angle_gamma   90.00
#
_symmetry.space_group_name_H-M   'P 1'
#
loop_
_entity.id
_entity.type
_entity.pdbx_description
1 polymer ?
#
loop_
_entity_poly.entity_id
_entity_poly.type
_entity_poly.pdbx_seq_one_letter_code
_entity_poly.pdbx_strand_id
1 'polypeptide(L)'
;MSYRKLPREFTQTDLENEVLDFWDREQIFEKTLEATSKYPRFNFYEGPPTANGKPGVHHVISRTIKDIVCRYQTMRGHFVERKGGWDTHGLPVEISVEQELGLKSKKEVLKYGVKKFNQACRESVFRYLKEWEWITRRIGYWLDLENAYITYNPEYIESVWWILAQYFKKGLIYRGYKVLPYCARCGTGLSDHEVALGYRDVEDPSVYVLMKVISPLPDDSSPPENTYFLVWTTTPWTLLSNVALAVHPDYDYLLVEYEDKNLILLSERADPVLGEGNYEVLRKFKGKELFGIDYEPLYKFVDTKERSHYVITADFV
;
A
#
# COMPACT_ATOMS: atom_id res chain seq x y z
N MET A 1 -21.47 -59.00 -7.83
CA MET A 1 -20.44 -58.18 -7.14
C MET A 1 -21.10 -57.58 -5.90
N SER A 2 -20.54 -57.79 -4.71
CA SER A 2 -21.02 -57.15 -3.48
C SER A 2 -20.30 -55.81 -3.33
N TYR A 3 -21.01 -54.74 -2.98
CA TYR A 3 -20.41 -53.47 -2.59
C TYR A 3 -19.62 -53.64 -1.28
N ARG A 4 -18.53 -52.88 -1.13
CA ARG A 4 -17.79 -52.78 0.14
C ARG A 4 -18.71 -52.13 1.19
N LYS A 5 -18.93 -52.82 2.32
CA LYS A 5 -19.61 -52.21 3.47
C LYS A 5 -18.61 -51.34 4.22
N LEU A 6 -18.96 -50.08 4.47
CA LEU A 6 -18.16 -49.19 5.31
C LEU A 6 -18.36 -49.54 6.80
N PRO A 7 -17.33 -49.39 7.64
CA PRO A 7 -17.45 -49.53 9.09
C PRO A 7 -18.47 -48.54 9.66
N ARG A 8 -19.12 -48.90 10.78
CA ARG A 8 -20.10 -48.01 11.46
C ARG A 8 -19.47 -46.74 12.05
N GLU A 9 -18.18 -46.78 12.38
CA GLU A 9 -17.41 -45.67 12.98
C GLU A 9 -16.47 -45.00 11.95
N PHE A 10 -16.79 -45.11 10.66
CA PHE A 10 -15.97 -44.50 9.62
C PHE A 10 -16.28 -43.01 9.50
N THR A 11 -15.31 -42.15 9.84
CA THR A 11 -15.51 -40.70 9.83
C THR A 11 -15.25 -40.10 8.43
N GLN A 12 -15.74 -38.89 8.19
CA GLN A 12 -15.42 -38.15 6.97
C GLN A 12 -13.91 -37.93 6.82
N THR A 13 -13.20 -37.67 7.92
CA THR A 13 -11.73 -37.50 7.92
C THR A 13 -11.02 -38.78 7.47
N ASP A 14 -11.50 -39.95 7.91
CA ASP A 14 -10.93 -41.24 7.50
C ASP A 14 -11.13 -41.46 6.00
N LEU A 15 -12.32 -41.15 5.48
CA LEU A 15 -12.62 -41.24 4.06
C LEU A 15 -11.72 -40.32 3.23
N GLU A 16 -11.59 -39.07 3.64
CA GLU A 16 -10.77 -38.08 2.94
C GLU A 16 -9.30 -38.52 2.91
N ASN A 17 -8.75 -38.99 4.04
CA ASN A 17 -7.39 -39.51 4.08
C ASN A 17 -7.21 -40.74 3.19
N GLU A 18 -8.15 -41.70 3.20
CA GLU A 18 -8.10 -42.89 2.33
C GLU A 18 -8.08 -42.49 0.84
N VAL A 19 -8.86 -41.47 0.46
CA VAL A 19 -8.90 -40.94 -0.91
C VAL A 19 -7.62 -40.19 -1.27
N LEU A 20 -7.09 -39.35 -0.38
CA LEU A 20 -5.83 -38.64 -0.60
C LEU A 20 -4.66 -39.62 -0.77
N ASP A 21 -4.57 -40.63 0.08
CA ASP A 21 -3.53 -41.67 0.00
C ASP A 21 -3.66 -42.49 -1.30
N PHE A 22 -4.88 -42.75 -1.75
CA PHE A 22 -5.12 -43.37 -3.05
C PHE A 22 -4.66 -42.46 -4.20
N TRP A 23 -4.99 -41.17 -4.17
CA TRP A 23 -4.56 -40.23 -5.21
C TRP A 23 -3.04 -40.11 -5.31
N ASP A 24 -2.35 -40.05 -4.17
CA ASP A 24 -0.89 -39.97 -4.11
C ASP A 24 -0.24 -41.26 -4.62
N ARG A 25 -0.68 -42.43 -4.10
CA ARG A 25 -0.11 -43.72 -4.49
C ARG A 25 -0.27 -44.01 -5.97
N GLU A 26 -1.43 -43.67 -6.53
CA GLU A 26 -1.75 -43.91 -7.93
C GLU A 26 -1.35 -42.74 -8.84
N GLN A 27 -0.74 -41.68 -8.32
CA GLN A 27 -0.33 -40.49 -9.09
C GLN A 27 -1.47 -39.97 -9.96
N ILE A 28 -2.65 -39.82 -9.35
CA ILE A 28 -3.89 -39.51 -10.09
C ILE A 28 -3.80 -38.15 -10.76
N PHE A 29 -3.18 -37.16 -10.11
CA PHE A 29 -3.03 -35.84 -10.68
C PHE A 29 -2.19 -35.88 -11.97
N GLU A 30 -1.03 -36.53 -11.93
CA GLU A 30 -0.12 -36.70 -13.06
C GLU A 30 -0.81 -37.46 -14.20
N LYS A 31 -1.52 -38.56 -13.87
CA LYS A 31 -2.32 -39.31 -14.85
C LYS A 31 -3.39 -38.43 -15.52
N THR A 32 -3.98 -37.47 -14.82
CA THR A 32 -4.94 -36.54 -15.43
C THR A 32 -4.28 -35.59 -16.44
N LEU A 33 -3.05 -35.14 -16.15
CA LEU A 33 -2.27 -34.31 -17.07
C LEU A 33 -1.84 -35.11 -18.31
N GLU A 34 -1.36 -36.34 -18.12
CA GLU A 34 -0.97 -37.23 -19.22
C GLU A 34 -2.16 -37.54 -20.14
N ALA A 35 -3.30 -37.90 -19.56
CA ALA A 35 -4.53 -38.24 -20.29
C ALA A 35 -5.06 -37.05 -21.11
N THR A 36 -4.79 -35.81 -20.68
CA THR A 36 -5.25 -34.59 -21.37
C THR A 36 -4.14 -33.89 -22.16
N SER A 37 -2.93 -34.43 -22.23
CA SER A 37 -1.74 -33.79 -22.82
C SER A 37 -1.91 -33.29 -24.27
N LYS A 38 -2.81 -33.91 -25.05
CA LYS A 38 -3.11 -33.55 -26.45
C LYS A 38 -4.33 -32.63 -26.60
N TYR A 39 -4.98 -32.26 -25.50
CA TYR A 39 -6.18 -31.42 -25.51
C TYR A 39 -5.82 -29.94 -25.56
N PRO A 40 -6.78 -29.06 -25.91
CA PRO A 40 -6.57 -27.61 -25.85
C PRO A 40 -6.12 -27.18 -24.45
N ARG A 41 -5.13 -26.28 -24.40
CA ARG A 41 -4.60 -25.77 -23.13
C ARG A 41 -5.54 -24.77 -22.49
N PHE A 42 -5.75 -24.90 -21.19
CA PHE A 42 -6.29 -23.85 -20.34
C PHE A 42 -5.16 -23.38 -19.42
N ASN A 43 -4.67 -22.16 -19.65
CA ASN A 43 -3.56 -21.60 -18.90
C ASN A 43 -4.04 -21.12 -17.53
N PHE A 44 -3.47 -21.71 -16.48
CA PHE A 44 -3.75 -21.34 -15.10
C PHE A 44 -2.48 -20.73 -14.49
N TYR A 45 -2.63 -19.62 -13.77
CA TYR A 45 -1.56 -18.99 -13.01
C TYR A 45 -1.92 -18.97 -11.54
N GLU A 46 -1.08 -19.61 -10.73
CA GLU A 46 -1.18 -19.52 -9.28
C GLU A 46 -0.54 -18.22 -8.82
N GLY A 47 -1.30 -17.37 -8.12
CA GLY A 47 -0.70 -16.23 -7.41
C GLY A 47 0.22 -16.76 -6.31
N PRO A 48 1.54 -16.44 -6.33
CA PRO A 48 2.49 -17.05 -5.41
C PRO A 48 2.29 -16.48 -4.01
N PRO A 49 2.00 -17.29 -2.97
CA PRO A 49 2.00 -16.79 -1.60
C PRO A 49 3.41 -16.39 -1.17
N THR A 50 3.49 -15.41 -0.27
CA THR A 50 4.73 -15.11 0.44
C THR A 50 4.98 -16.17 1.51
N ALA A 51 6.15 -16.82 1.48
CA ALA A 51 6.47 -17.93 2.39
C ALA A 51 6.98 -17.46 3.77
N ASN A 52 6.50 -16.32 4.27
CA ASN A 52 6.93 -15.73 5.55
C ASN A 52 5.99 -16.05 6.73
N GLY A 53 4.92 -16.82 6.51
CA GLY A 53 3.97 -17.17 7.56
C GLY A 53 3.21 -18.48 7.29
N LYS A 54 2.49 -18.93 8.33
CA LYS A 54 1.61 -20.10 8.26
C LYS A 54 0.39 -19.83 7.37
N PRO A 55 -0.13 -20.84 6.66
CA PRO A 55 -1.33 -20.68 5.86
C PRO A 55 -2.56 -20.40 6.76
N GLY A 56 -3.29 -19.31 6.50
CA GLY A 56 -4.59 -19.02 7.11
C GLY A 56 -5.81 -19.45 6.27
N VAL A 57 -7.01 -19.26 6.82
CA VAL A 57 -8.28 -19.68 6.18
C VAL A 57 -8.53 -19.01 4.82
N HIS A 58 -8.04 -17.78 4.63
CA HIS A 58 -8.14 -17.05 3.38
C HIS A 58 -7.40 -17.78 2.23
N HIS A 59 -6.30 -18.48 2.53
CA HIS A 59 -5.61 -19.30 1.53
C HIS A 59 -6.43 -20.53 1.14
N VAL A 60 -7.12 -21.17 2.10
CA VAL A 60 -8.01 -22.31 1.82
C VAL A 60 -9.11 -21.88 0.86
N ILE A 61 -9.81 -20.78 1.15
CA ILE A 61 -10.89 -20.26 0.31
C ILE A 61 -10.40 -19.98 -1.12
N SER A 62 -9.29 -19.26 -1.26
CA SER A 62 -8.71 -18.92 -2.56
C SER A 62 -8.32 -20.18 -3.35
N ARG A 63 -7.66 -21.14 -2.71
CA ARG A 63 -7.20 -22.39 -3.35
C ARG A 63 -8.34 -23.31 -3.74
N THR A 64 -9.39 -23.42 -2.92
CA THR A 64 -10.57 -24.23 -3.24
C THR A 64 -11.24 -23.73 -4.53
N ILE A 65 -11.41 -22.41 -4.70
CA ILE A 65 -12.02 -21.85 -5.92
C ILE A 65 -11.16 -22.17 -7.15
N LYS A 66 -9.84 -22.00 -7.04
CA LYS A 66 -8.90 -22.29 -8.14
C LYS A 66 -8.92 -23.77 -8.52
N ASP A 67 -8.90 -24.67 -7.53
CA ASP A 67 -8.95 -26.11 -7.79
C ASP A 67 -10.25 -26.54 -8.47
N ILE A 68 -11.40 -26.01 -8.03
CA ILE A 68 -12.70 -26.27 -8.65
C ILE A 68 -12.68 -25.90 -10.13
N VAL A 69 -12.20 -24.70 -10.46
CA VAL A 69 -12.10 -24.23 -11.86
C VAL A 69 -11.17 -25.13 -12.67
N CYS A 70 -10.00 -25.45 -12.14
CA CYS A 70 -9.03 -26.29 -12.84
C CYS A 70 -9.55 -27.71 -13.08
N ARG A 71 -10.19 -28.34 -12.07
CA ARG A 71 -10.85 -29.64 -12.22
C ARG A 71 -11.97 -29.60 -13.24
N TYR A 72 -12.84 -28.59 -13.18
CA TYR A 72 -13.91 -28.39 -14.14
C TYR A 72 -13.36 -28.31 -15.58
N GLN A 73 -12.30 -27.54 -15.81
CA GLN A 73 -11.70 -27.41 -17.15
C GLN A 73 -11.07 -28.71 -17.63
N THR A 74 -10.38 -29.44 -16.76
CA THR A 74 -9.87 -30.79 -17.08
C THR A 74 -11.01 -31.72 -17.51
N MET A 75 -12.11 -31.74 -16.75
CA MET A 75 -13.29 -32.56 -17.07
C MET A 75 -14.02 -32.13 -18.35
N ARG A 76 -13.88 -30.86 -18.75
CA ARG A 76 -14.40 -30.32 -20.02
C ARG A 76 -13.49 -30.61 -21.23
N GLY A 77 -12.40 -31.36 -21.04
CA GLY A 77 -11.50 -31.74 -22.12
C GLY A 77 -10.41 -30.71 -22.39
N HIS A 78 -9.84 -30.09 -21.36
CA HIS A 78 -8.68 -29.22 -21.47
C HIS A 78 -7.45 -29.80 -20.76
N PHE A 79 -6.27 -29.51 -21.29
CA PHE A 79 -5.02 -29.68 -20.57
C PHE A 79 -4.81 -28.49 -19.62
N VAL A 80 -4.76 -28.75 -18.32
CA VAL A 80 -4.62 -27.72 -17.28
C VAL A 80 -3.37 -27.98 -16.48
N GLU A 81 -2.23 -27.40 -16.89
CA GLU A 81 -1.00 -27.43 -16.11
C GLU A 81 -1.15 -26.54 -14.87
N ARG A 82 -0.78 -27.05 -13.70
CA ARG A 82 -0.97 -26.37 -12.41
C ARG A 82 0.34 -26.39 -11.64
N LYS A 83 1.07 -25.28 -11.68
CA LYS A 83 2.35 -25.11 -11.02
C LYS A 83 2.22 -24.11 -9.89
N GLY A 84 2.70 -24.49 -8.71
CA GLY A 84 2.78 -23.57 -7.57
C GLY A 84 3.89 -22.55 -7.75
N GLY A 85 3.93 -21.58 -6.85
CA GLY A 85 5.02 -20.62 -6.81
C GLY A 85 5.18 -19.97 -5.45
N TRP A 86 6.34 -19.39 -5.21
CA TRP A 86 6.70 -18.76 -3.95
C TRP A 86 7.24 -17.35 -4.17
N ASP A 87 6.59 -16.38 -3.52
CA ASP A 87 7.10 -15.02 -3.43
C ASP A 87 8.05 -14.92 -2.24
N THR A 88 9.29 -14.53 -2.51
CA THR A 88 10.42 -14.71 -1.59
C THR A 88 11.26 -13.46 -1.39
N HIS A 89 10.87 -12.34 -1.97
CA HIS A 89 11.55 -11.05 -1.84
C HIS A 89 10.65 -10.03 -1.13
N GLY A 90 11.22 -8.84 -0.90
CA GLY A 90 10.47 -7.67 -0.48
C GLY A 90 10.26 -7.53 1.03
N LEU A 91 9.60 -6.42 1.39
CA LEU A 91 9.44 -5.97 2.76
C LEU A 91 8.80 -7.00 3.72
N PRO A 92 7.80 -7.80 3.32
CA PRO A 92 7.21 -8.77 4.24
C PRO A 92 8.21 -9.84 4.74
N VAL A 93 9.17 -10.24 3.91
CA VAL A 93 10.23 -11.17 4.30
C VAL A 93 11.27 -10.45 5.17
N GLU A 94 11.74 -9.28 4.71
CA GLU A 94 12.77 -8.51 5.40
C GLU A 94 12.33 -8.09 6.82
N ILE A 95 11.08 -7.62 7.00
CA ILE A 95 10.55 -7.19 8.30
C ILE A 95 10.43 -8.36 9.28
N SER A 96 10.04 -9.55 8.81
CA SER A 96 9.98 -10.76 9.66
C SER A 96 11.37 -11.13 10.17
N VAL A 97 12.37 -11.09 9.30
CA VAL A 97 13.76 -11.41 9.65
C VAL A 97 14.37 -10.33 10.54
N GLU A 98 14.06 -9.04 10.31
CA GLU A 98 14.43 -7.96 11.22
C GLU A 98 13.92 -8.21 12.64
N GLN A 99 12.63 -8.59 12.79
CA GLN A 99 12.03 -8.87 14.09
C GLN A 99 12.73 -10.03 14.82
N GLU A 100 13.03 -11.11 14.11
CA GLU A 100 13.70 -12.28 14.67
C GLU A 100 15.14 -12.01 15.08
N LEU A 101 15.85 -11.19 14.29
CA LEU A 101 17.22 -10.77 14.59
C LEU A 101 17.26 -9.58 15.56
N GLY A 102 16.11 -9.04 15.98
CA GLY A 102 16.00 -7.88 16.86
C GLY A 102 16.50 -6.57 16.24
N LEU A 103 16.55 -6.48 14.90
CA LEU A 103 16.98 -5.31 14.15
C LEU A 103 15.82 -4.31 14.04
N LYS A 104 16.08 -3.04 14.36
CA LYS A 104 15.07 -1.97 14.42
C LYS A 104 15.27 -0.90 13.35
N SER A 105 16.41 -0.90 12.67
CA SER A 105 16.72 0.11 11.66
C SER A 105 17.57 -0.43 10.52
N LYS A 106 17.47 0.23 9.36
CA LYS A 106 18.33 -0.02 8.20
C LYS A 106 19.83 0.07 8.53
N LYS A 107 20.21 0.96 9.46
CA LYS A 107 21.61 1.09 9.91
C LYS A 107 22.11 -0.17 10.63
N GLU A 108 21.25 -0.83 11.38
CA GLU A 108 21.58 -2.09 12.07
C GLU A 108 21.70 -3.25 11.08
N VAL A 109 20.85 -3.31 10.05
CA VAL A 109 20.98 -4.28 8.94
C VAL A 109 22.34 -4.14 8.25
N LEU A 110 22.76 -2.89 7.96
CA LEU A 110 24.07 -2.64 7.35
C LEU A 110 25.23 -3.05 8.26
N LYS A 111 25.11 -2.83 9.58
CA LYS A 111 26.11 -3.28 10.57
C LYS A 111 26.15 -4.80 10.72
N TYR A 112 24.99 -5.47 10.67
CA TYR A 112 24.88 -6.93 10.69
C TYR A 112 25.53 -7.55 9.44
N GLY A 113 25.38 -6.86 8.30
CA GLY A 113 26.00 -7.17 7.02
C GLY A 113 24.99 -7.71 6.02
N VAL A 114 24.90 -7.05 4.86
CA VAL A 114 23.90 -7.34 3.82
C VAL A 114 23.91 -8.81 3.38
N LYS A 115 25.10 -9.41 3.19
CA LYS A 115 25.22 -10.82 2.81
C LYS A 115 24.58 -11.76 3.85
N LYS A 116 24.83 -11.51 5.15
CA LYS A 116 24.28 -12.33 6.24
C LYS A 116 22.77 -12.13 6.35
N PHE A 117 22.31 -10.89 6.20
CA PHE A 117 20.88 -10.57 6.24
C PHE A 117 20.11 -11.23 5.09
N ASN A 118 20.62 -11.14 3.86
CA ASN A 118 20.00 -11.78 2.69
C ASN A 118 19.99 -13.31 2.83
N GLN A 119 21.03 -13.90 3.43
CA GLN A 119 21.07 -15.34 3.72
C GLN A 119 19.97 -15.72 4.72
N ALA A 120 19.80 -14.96 5.80
CA ALA A 120 18.73 -15.18 6.77
C ALA A 120 17.33 -15.06 6.15
N CYS A 121 17.13 -14.11 5.23
CA CYS A 121 15.90 -13.98 4.44
C CYS A 121 15.66 -15.18 3.52
N ARG A 122 16.70 -15.71 2.89
CA ARG A 122 16.58 -16.91 2.07
C ARG A 122 16.20 -18.14 2.91
N GLU A 123 16.78 -18.27 4.10
CA GLU A 123 16.49 -19.36 5.02
C GLU A 123 15.09 -19.25 5.65
N SER A 124 14.54 -18.04 5.81
CA SER A 124 13.20 -17.86 6.37
C SER A 124 12.09 -18.39 5.47
N VAL A 125 12.26 -18.33 4.15
CA VAL A 125 11.30 -18.80 3.14
C VAL A 125 10.95 -20.29 3.33
N PHE A 126 11.92 -21.12 3.72
CA PHE A 126 11.70 -22.56 3.84
C PHE A 126 10.96 -22.98 5.11
N ARG A 127 10.81 -22.08 6.08
CA ARG A 127 10.35 -22.46 7.44
C ARG A 127 8.92 -22.96 7.46
N TYR A 128 8.06 -22.39 6.62
CA TYR A 128 6.63 -22.73 6.59
C TYR A 128 6.25 -23.65 5.43
N LEU A 129 7.22 -24.04 4.61
CA LEU A 129 6.97 -24.77 3.37
C LEU A 129 6.26 -26.11 3.64
N LYS A 130 6.62 -26.80 4.73
CA LYS A 130 5.97 -28.05 5.14
C LYS A 130 4.51 -27.86 5.54
N GLU A 131 4.18 -26.81 6.28
CA GLU A 131 2.80 -26.48 6.64
C GLU A 131 1.97 -26.12 5.40
N TRP A 132 2.59 -25.44 4.44
CA TRP A 132 1.96 -25.14 3.17
C TRP A 132 1.74 -26.38 2.29
N GLU A 133 2.71 -27.27 2.18
CA GLU A 133 2.57 -28.57 1.51
C GLU A 133 1.45 -29.39 2.14
N TRP A 134 1.48 -29.49 3.48
CA TRP A 134 0.47 -30.23 4.24
C TRP A 134 -0.94 -29.70 3.99
N ILE A 135 -1.16 -28.38 4.09
CA ILE A 135 -2.51 -27.83 3.87
C ILE A 135 -2.94 -28.00 2.40
N THR A 136 -2.02 -27.85 1.44
CA THR A 136 -2.30 -28.04 0.00
C THR A 136 -2.84 -29.44 -0.25
N ARG A 137 -2.12 -30.44 0.27
CA ARG A 137 -2.53 -31.84 0.20
C ARG A 137 -3.85 -32.06 0.93
N ARG A 138 -3.97 -31.56 2.17
CA ARG A 138 -5.12 -31.84 3.04
C ARG A 138 -6.43 -31.31 2.49
N ILE A 139 -6.42 -30.18 1.78
CA ILE A 139 -7.62 -29.63 1.11
C ILE A 139 -7.87 -30.25 -0.28
N GLY A 140 -7.04 -31.21 -0.71
CA GLY A 140 -7.16 -31.88 -2.00
C GLY A 140 -6.81 -31.01 -3.20
N TYR A 141 -6.02 -29.94 -3.01
CA TYR A 141 -5.65 -29.05 -4.11
C TYR A 141 -4.52 -29.67 -4.95
N TRP A 142 -4.85 -30.05 -6.19
CA TRP A 142 -3.84 -30.60 -7.12
C TRP A 142 -2.98 -29.48 -7.71
N LEU A 143 -1.75 -29.40 -7.23
CA LEU A 143 -0.77 -28.38 -7.59
C LEU A 143 0.64 -28.98 -7.56
N ASP A 144 1.41 -28.77 -8.62
CA ASP A 144 2.82 -29.14 -8.65
C ASP A 144 3.63 -28.19 -7.76
N LEU A 145 3.96 -28.66 -6.57
CA LEU A 145 4.83 -27.96 -5.61
C LEU A 145 6.30 -28.36 -5.75
N GLU A 146 6.60 -29.55 -6.28
CA GLU A 146 7.97 -30.04 -6.47
C GLU A 146 8.72 -29.16 -7.48
N ASN A 147 8.06 -28.82 -8.58
CA ASN A 147 8.60 -27.91 -9.58
C ASN A 147 8.09 -26.47 -9.39
N ALA A 148 7.70 -26.05 -8.18
CA ALA A 148 7.22 -24.68 -7.96
C ALA A 148 8.25 -23.62 -8.41
N TYR A 149 7.79 -22.53 -9.02
CA TYR A 149 8.69 -21.42 -9.35
C TYR A 149 9.00 -20.60 -8.09
N ILE A 150 10.24 -20.11 -7.98
CA ILE A 150 10.69 -19.35 -6.81
C ILE A 150 11.29 -18.04 -7.29
N THR A 151 10.81 -16.92 -6.75
CA THR A 151 11.20 -15.58 -7.24
C THR A 151 12.67 -15.24 -7.01
N TYR A 152 13.36 -15.87 -6.05
CA TYR A 152 14.81 -15.71 -5.89
C TYR A 152 15.67 -16.55 -6.86
N ASN A 153 15.07 -17.45 -7.64
CA ASN A 153 15.86 -18.29 -8.55
C ASN A 153 16.48 -17.41 -9.66
N PRO A 154 17.75 -17.64 -10.03
CA PRO A 154 18.45 -16.82 -11.01
C PRO A 154 17.70 -16.68 -12.35
N GLU A 155 17.07 -17.75 -12.84
CA GLU A 155 16.33 -17.75 -14.11
C GLU A 155 15.07 -16.87 -14.05
N TYR A 156 14.43 -16.82 -12.87
CA TYR A 156 13.29 -15.93 -12.63
C TYR A 156 13.76 -14.47 -12.61
N ILE A 157 14.85 -14.19 -11.88
CA ILE A 157 15.45 -12.84 -11.81
C ILE A 157 15.90 -12.36 -13.19
N GLU A 158 16.52 -13.22 -13.99
CA GLU A 158 16.95 -12.92 -15.35
C GLU A 158 15.76 -12.54 -16.24
N SER A 159 14.65 -13.27 -16.12
CA SER A 159 13.40 -12.94 -16.83
C SER A 159 12.87 -11.56 -16.42
N VAL A 160 12.90 -11.23 -15.12
CA VAL A 160 12.52 -9.89 -14.62
C VAL A 160 13.46 -8.81 -15.17
N TRP A 161 14.77 -9.05 -15.18
CA TRP A 161 15.75 -8.13 -15.77
C TRP A 161 15.49 -7.89 -17.26
N TRP A 162 15.15 -8.95 -18.01
CA TRP A 162 14.77 -8.82 -19.41
C TRP A 162 13.53 -7.92 -19.57
N ILE A 163 12.47 -8.09 -18.76
CA ILE A 163 11.27 -7.24 -18.79
C ILE A 163 11.63 -5.77 -18.51
N LEU A 164 12.39 -5.51 -17.45
CA LEU A 164 12.82 -4.16 -17.08
C LEU A 164 13.66 -3.52 -18.19
N ALA A 165 14.54 -4.29 -18.84
CA ALA A 165 15.31 -3.82 -19.98
C ALA A 165 14.42 -3.49 -21.19
N GLN A 166 13.35 -4.24 -21.44
CA GLN A 166 12.38 -3.89 -22.49
C GLN A 166 11.64 -2.59 -22.18
N TYR A 167 11.20 -2.40 -20.92
CA TYR A 167 10.55 -1.15 -20.50
C TYR A 167 11.48 0.05 -20.59
N PHE A 168 12.74 -0.12 -20.18
CA PHE A 168 13.76 0.91 -20.32
C PHE A 168 13.99 1.29 -21.79
N LYS A 169 14.16 0.30 -22.67
CA LYS A 169 14.33 0.53 -24.13
C LYS A 169 13.14 1.25 -24.76
N LYS A 170 11.94 1.05 -24.22
CA LYS A 170 10.70 1.72 -24.65
C LYS A 170 10.49 3.09 -24.00
N GLY A 171 11.41 3.57 -23.17
CA GLY A 171 11.28 4.86 -22.48
C GLY A 171 10.24 4.87 -21.35
N LEU A 172 9.82 3.70 -20.86
CA LEU A 172 8.81 3.57 -19.80
C LEU A 172 9.39 3.65 -18.38
N ILE A 173 10.71 3.63 -18.25
CA ILE A 173 11.42 3.79 -16.98
C ILE A 173 12.19 5.11 -17.01
N TYR A 174 11.93 5.98 -16.04
CA TYR A 174 12.62 7.25 -15.87
C TYR A 174 12.97 7.49 -14.40
N ARG A 175 13.89 8.43 -14.16
CA ARG A 175 14.23 8.91 -12.82
C ARG A 175 13.62 10.31 -12.65
N GLY A 176 12.91 10.51 -11.55
CA GLY A 176 12.33 11.80 -11.18
C GLY A 176 12.44 12.06 -9.68
N TYR A 177 12.17 13.30 -9.28
CA TYR A 177 12.03 13.71 -7.89
C TYR A 177 10.57 14.01 -7.63
N LYS A 178 9.95 13.27 -6.71
CA LYS A 178 8.52 13.33 -6.43
C LYS A 178 8.27 13.18 -4.93
N VAL A 179 7.17 13.77 -4.46
CA VAL A 179 6.61 13.45 -3.15
C VAL A 179 5.96 12.09 -3.24
N LEU A 180 6.38 11.16 -2.39
CA LEU A 180 5.87 9.79 -2.32
C LEU A 180 5.57 9.43 -0.87
N PRO A 181 4.61 8.52 -0.62
CA PRO A 181 4.49 7.89 0.67
C PRO A 181 5.83 7.27 1.09
N TYR A 182 6.27 7.57 2.31
CA TYR A 182 7.59 7.17 2.79
C TYR A 182 7.50 6.56 4.18
N CYS A 183 8.05 5.36 4.34
CA CYS A 183 8.16 4.73 5.65
C CYS A 183 9.46 5.17 6.33
N ALA A 184 9.35 5.99 7.37
CA ALA A 184 10.52 6.48 8.12
C ALA A 184 11.32 5.35 8.79
N ARG A 185 10.65 4.26 9.20
CA ARG A 185 11.32 3.07 9.78
C ARG A 185 12.11 2.29 8.74
N CYS A 186 11.45 1.91 7.64
CA CYS A 186 12.05 1.09 6.57
C CYS A 186 13.07 1.89 5.75
N GLY A 187 12.91 3.22 5.69
CA GLY A 187 13.81 4.09 4.95
C GLY A 187 13.70 3.91 3.43
N THR A 188 12.47 3.77 2.94
CA THR A 188 12.13 3.61 1.52
C THR A 188 10.77 4.22 1.20
N GLY A 189 10.60 4.63 -0.06
CA GLY A 189 9.28 4.98 -0.60
C GLY A 189 8.42 3.74 -0.78
N LEU A 190 7.10 3.94 -0.69
CA LEU A 190 6.09 2.90 -0.87
C LEU A 190 5.26 3.19 -2.13
N SER A 191 4.69 2.13 -2.69
CA SER A 191 3.69 2.22 -3.76
C SER A 191 2.29 2.54 -3.21
N ASP A 192 1.41 3.07 -4.06
CA ASP A 192 0.02 3.39 -3.67
C ASP A 192 -0.74 2.17 -3.14
N HIS A 193 -0.48 0.98 -3.72
CA HIS A 193 -1.11 -0.27 -3.31
C HIS A 193 -0.70 -0.69 -1.90
N GLU A 194 0.56 -0.45 -1.50
CA GLU A 194 1.03 -0.75 -0.15
C GLU A 194 0.41 0.19 0.89
N VAL A 195 0.20 1.46 0.53
CA VAL A 195 -0.44 2.45 1.42
C VAL A 195 -1.92 2.14 1.64
N ALA A 196 -2.64 1.78 0.57
CA ALA A 196 -4.07 1.48 0.62
C ALA A 196 -4.44 0.33 1.58
N LEU A 197 -3.52 -0.62 1.80
CA LEU A 197 -3.72 -1.76 2.69
C LEU A 197 -3.47 -1.44 4.18
N GLY A 198 -2.85 -0.30 4.49
CA GLY A 198 -2.30 0.02 5.81
C GLY A 198 -3.04 1.10 6.59
N TYR A 199 -4.21 1.54 6.14
CA TYR A 199 -4.98 2.58 6.84
C TYR A 199 -5.40 2.12 8.23
N ARG A 200 -5.25 3.04 9.19
CA ARG A 200 -5.65 2.85 10.58
C ARG A 200 -6.04 4.18 11.18
N ASP A 201 -6.94 4.15 12.15
CA ASP A 201 -7.27 5.32 12.94
C ASP A 201 -6.11 5.67 13.88
N VAL A 202 -5.76 6.95 13.93
CA VAL A 202 -4.72 7.51 14.80
C VAL A 202 -5.21 8.81 15.39
N GLU A 203 -4.68 9.16 16.56
CA GLU A 203 -4.91 10.47 17.16
C GLU A 203 -3.83 11.44 16.67
N ASP A 204 -4.25 12.52 16.04
CA ASP A 204 -3.37 13.59 15.56
C ASP A 204 -3.76 14.94 16.20
N PRO A 205 -2.80 15.85 16.41
CA PRO A 205 -3.10 17.19 16.88
C PRO A 205 -3.88 17.96 15.80
N SER A 206 -5.02 18.56 16.16
CA SER A 206 -5.78 19.46 15.28
C SER A 206 -5.56 20.90 15.74
N VAL A 207 -4.83 21.69 14.95
CA VAL A 207 -4.43 23.05 15.34
C VAL A 207 -4.83 24.09 14.31
N TYR A 208 -5.16 25.29 14.80
CA TYR A 208 -5.30 26.49 13.99
C TYR A 208 -4.07 27.39 14.18
N VAL A 209 -3.59 27.96 13.09
CA VAL A 209 -2.36 28.75 13.04
C VAL A 209 -2.66 30.09 12.37
N LEU A 210 -2.20 31.18 12.98
CA LEU A 210 -2.37 32.54 12.49
C LEU A 210 -1.17 32.93 11.62
N MET A 211 -1.43 33.30 10.37
CA MET A 211 -0.41 33.75 9.41
C MET A 211 -0.61 35.23 9.12
N LYS A 212 0.28 36.09 9.64
CA LYS A 212 0.10 37.55 9.64
C LYS A 212 0.16 38.12 8.23
N VAL A 213 -0.84 38.89 7.81
CA VAL A 213 -0.84 39.57 6.51
C VAL A 213 0.12 40.77 6.55
N ILE A 214 0.96 40.91 5.52
CA ILE A 214 1.96 41.99 5.45
C ILE A 214 1.89 42.82 4.15
N SER A 215 1.08 42.40 3.17
CA SER A 215 0.79 43.18 1.97
C SER A 215 -0.61 43.83 2.01
N PRO A 216 -0.89 44.79 1.12
CA PRO A 216 -2.25 45.28 0.89
C PRO A 216 -3.24 44.16 0.52
N LEU A 217 -4.52 44.42 0.79
CA LEU A 217 -5.67 43.60 0.39
C LEU A 217 -6.05 43.88 -1.10
N PRO A 218 -6.99 43.12 -1.71
CA PRO A 218 -7.22 43.14 -3.17
C PRO A 218 -7.68 44.48 -3.80
N ASP A 219 -8.05 45.47 -2.99
CA ASP A 219 -8.40 46.84 -3.39
C ASP A 219 -7.30 47.86 -3.04
N ASP A 220 -6.06 47.39 -2.85
CA ASP A 220 -4.91 48.17 -2.38
C ASP A 220 -5.11 48.81 -0.99
N SER A 221 -6.13 48.39 -0.25
CA SER A 221 -6.32 48.84 1.13
C SER A 221 -5.26 48.22 2.04
N SER A 222 -4.79 49.01 3.01
CA SER A 222 -3.95 48.47 4.08
C SER A 222 -4.79 47.50 4.93
N PRO A 223 -4.29 46.30 5.25
CA PRO A 223 -5.01 45.40 6.14
C PRO A 223 -5.21 46.09 7.50
N PRO A 224 -6.36 45.87 8.17
CA PRO A 224 -6.51 46.28 9.57
C PRO A 224 -5.36 45.76 10.44
N GLU A 225 -5.10 46.42 11.56
CA GLU A 225 -4.10 45.92 12.51
C GLU A 225 -4.46 44.50 12.97
N ASN A 226 -3.44 43.66 13.20
CA ASN A 226 -3.64 42.27 13.61
C ASN A 226 -4.50 41.45 12.63
N THR A 227 -4.30 41.63 11.32
CA THR A 227 -4.91 40.79 10.28
C THR A 227 -4.07 39.53 10.01
N TYR A 228 -4.73 38.36 10.05
CA TYR A 228 -4.12 37.06 9.84
C TYR A 228 -4.97 36.18 8.92
N PHE A 229 -4.36 35.31 8.13
CA PHE A 229 -5.05 34.12 7.63
C PHE A 229 -5.15 33.08 8.75
N LEU A 230 -6.34 32.50 8.93
CA LEU A 230 -6.56 31.39 9.86
C LEU A 230 -6.41 30.06 9.10
N VAL A 231 -5.36 29.31 9.41
CA VAL A 231 -5.00 28.06 8.71
C VAL A 231 -5.16 26.87 9.65
N TRP A 232 -5.75 25.78 9.15
CA TRP A 232 -5.90 24.53 9.91
C TRP A 232 -4.91 23.47 9.44
N THR A 233 -4.36 22.66 10.36
CA THR A 233 -3.53 21.51 10.01
C THR A 233 -3.58 20.41 11.07
N THR A 234 -3.46 19.15 10.63
CA THR A 234 -3.23 17.99 11.49
C THR A 234 -1.75 17.62 11.62
N THR A 235 -0.88 18.26 10.83
CA THR A 235 0.56 17.94 10.78
C THR A 235 1.42 19.16 11.08
N PRO A 236 1.48 19.64 12.35
CA PRO A 236 2.24 20.84 12.73
C PRO A 236 3.72 20.80 12.34
N TRP A 237 4.30 19.60 12.29
CA TRP A 237 5.70 19.39 11.89
C TRP A 237 5.99 19.82 10.43
N THR A 238 4.96 19.97 9.59
CA THR A 238 5.10 20.47 8.21
C THR A 238 5.16 22.00 8.11
N LEU A 239 4.80 22.73 9.18
CA LEU A 239 4.80 24.20 9.20
C LEU A 239 6.21 24.78 9.00
N LEU A 240 7.25 24.03 9.39
CA LEU A 240 8.65 24.39 9.12
C LEU A 240 8.97 24.47 7.62
N SER A 241 8.23 23.75 6.77
CA SER A 241 8.41 23.72 5.32
C SER A 241 7.34 24.49 4.55
N ASN A 242 6.56 25.34 5.23
CA ASN A 242 5.56 26.17 4.57
C ASN A 242 6.22 27.15 3.59
N VAL A 243 5.64 27.31 2.40
CA VAL A 243 6.14 28.22 1.34
C VAL A 243 5.03 29.04 0.68
N ALA A 244 3.76 28.69 0.91
CA ALA A 244 2.60 29.39 0.39
C ALA A 244 1.35 28.99 1.20
N LEU A 245 0.28 29.78 1.05
CA LEU A 245 -1.08 29.39 1.46
C LEU A 245 -1.91 29.16 0.20
N ALA A 246 -2.71 28.10 0.17
CA ALA A 246 -3.59 27.82 -0.96
C ALA A 246 -5.04 28.18 -0.61
N VAL A 247 -5.72 28.84 -1.53
CA VAL A 247 -7.16 29.14 -1.46
C VAL A 247 -7.86 28.64 -2.72
N HIS A 248 -9.11 28.21 -2.62
CA HIS A 248 -9.90 27.84 -3.78
C HIS A 248 -10.34 29.11 -4.54
N PRO A 249 -10.12 29.24 -5.86
CA PRO A 249 -10.36 30.49 -6.57
C PRO A 249 -11.83 30.97 -6.54
N ASP A 250 -12.79 30.04 -6.53
CA ASP A 250 -14.22 30.35 -6.65
C ASP A 250 -14.98 30.45 -5.31
N TYR A 251 -14.37 30.02 -4.21
CA TYR A 251 -15.01 30.05 -2.90
C TYR A 251 -14.99 31.44 -2.27
N ASP A 252 -15.94 31.65 -1.37
CA ASP A 252 -16.10 32.91 -0.63
C ASP A 252 -15.30 32.85 0.68
N TYR A 253 -14.44 33.85 0.85
CA TYR A 253 -13.64 34.07 2.05
C TYR A 253 -14.13 35.33 2.76
N LEU A 254 -14.04 35.33 4.09
CA LEU A 254 -14.43 36.47 4.93
C LEU A 254 -13.20 37.05 5.60
N LEU A 255 -13.15 38.38 5.70
CA LEU A 255 -12.39 39.07 6.74
C LEU A 255 -13.35 39.36 7.89
N VAL A 256 -13.04 38.86 9.08
CA VAL A 256 -13.89 39.00 10.27
C VAL A 256 -13.11 39.56 11.45
N GLU A 257 -13.77 40.29 12.32
CA GLU A 257 -13.27 40.64 13.64
C GLU A 257 -13.69 39.58 14.67
N TYR A 258 -12.72 39.00 15.37
CA TYR A 258 -12.93 37.96 16.38
C TYR A 258 -11.85 38.08 17.48
N GLU A 259 -12.26 38.27 18.73
CA GLU A 259 -11.37 38.38 19.90
C GLU A 259 -10.15 39.30 19.67
N ASP A 260 -10.42 40.56 19.32
CA ASP A 260 -9.44 41.62 19.05
C ASP A 260 -8.46 41.32 17.88
N LYS A 261 -8.82 40.38 17.00
CA LYS A 261 -8.04 40.00 15.81
C LYS A 261 -8.90 40.06 14.57
N ASN A 262 -8.24 40.34 13.45
CA ASN A 262 -8.84 40.30 12.14
C ASN A 262 -8.44 38.99 11.45
N LEU A 263 -9.40 38.14 11.11
CA LEU A 263 -9.15 36.80 10.56
C LEU A 263 -9.68 36.67 9.15
N ILE A 264 -8.87 36.15 8.24
CA ILE A 264 -9.26 35.74 6.90
C ILE A 264 -9.43 34.22 6.88
N LEU A 265 -10.63 33.75 6.56
CA LEU A 265 -10.99 32.32 6.51
C LEU A 265 -12.11 32.04 5.52
N LEU A 266 -12.29 30.76 5.17
CA LEU A 266 -13.37 30.30 4.31
C LEU A 266 -14.74 30.58 4.97
N SER A 267 -15.68 31.19 4.24
CA SER A 267 -16.97 31.61 4.78
C SER A 267 -17.74 30.46 5.43
N GLU A 268 -17.74 29.27 4.83
CA GLU A 268 -18.45 28.09 5.35
C GLU A 268 -17.83 27.53 6.64
N ARG A 269 -16.60 27.95 6.98
CA ARG A 269 -15.89 27.53 8.19
C ARG A 269 -15.96 28.55 9.31
N ALA A 270 -16.52 29.75 9.08
CA ALA A 270 -16.58 30.78 10.10
C ALA A 270 -17.42 30.35 11.32
N ASP A 271 -18.69 29.96 11.15
CA ASP A 271 -19.52 29.53 12.28
C ASP A 271 -18.99 28.25 12.96
N PRO A 272 -18.60 27.18 12.25
CA PRO A 272 -18.08 25.97 12.90
C PRO A 272 -16.77 26.18 13.67
N VAL A 273 -15.96 27.19 13.34
CA VAL A 273 -14.64 27.41 13.94
C VAL A 273 -14.67 28.50 15.01
N LEU A 274 -15.38 29.60 14.77
CA LEU A 274 -15.42 30.77 15.65
C LEU A 274 -16.67 30.78 16.55
N GLY A 275 -17.69 30.00 16.19
CA GLY A 275 -19.00 30.01 16.84
C GLY A 275 -19.93 31.04 16.23
N GLU A 276 -21.18 30.63 15.99
CA GLU A 276 -22.21 31.49 15.40
C GLU A 276 -22.46 32.72 16.28
N GLY A 277 -22.42 33.91 15.67
CA GLY A 277 -22.63 35.19 16.36
C GLY A 277 -21.44 35.71 17.18
N ASN A 278 -20.30 35.02 17.20
CA ASN A 278 -19.11 35.43 17.95
C ASN A 278 -18.14 36.33 17.15
N TYR A 279 -18.43 36.62 15.89
CA TYR A 279 -17.56 37.41 15.02
C TYR A 279 -18.36 38.43 14.20
N GLU A 280 -17.71 39.52 13.80
CA GLU A 280 -18.29 40.53 12.92
C GLU A 280 -17.66 40.43 11.52
N VAL A 281 -18.49 40.39 10.46
CA VAL A 281 -18.00 40.33 9.08
C VAL A 281 -17.65 41.73 8.59
N LEU A 282 -16.37 41.96 8.34
CA LEU A 282 -15.86 43.23 7.81
C LEU A 282 -15.90 43.26 6.28
N ARG A 283 -15.53 42.14 5.63
CA ARG A 283 -15.45 42.06 4.17
C ARG A 283 -15.60 40.64 3.65
N LYS A 284 -16.00 40.52 2.38
CA LYS A 284 -16.03 39.26 1.62
C LYS A 284 -15.12 39.35 0.40
N PHE A 285 -14.50 38.23 0.04
CA PHE A 285 -13.65 38.07 -1.14
C PHE A 285 -13.98 36.77 -1.85
N LYS A 286 -13.82 36.72 -3.17
CA LYS A 286 -13.54 35.46 -3.86
C LYS A 286 -12.09 35.06 -3.65
N GLY A 287 -11.81 33.77 -3.52
CA GLY A 287 -10.44 33.29 -3.28
C GLY A 287 -9.44 33.73 -4.36
N LYS A 288 -9.87 33.87 -5.62
CA LYS A 288 -9.04 34.44 -6.70
C LYS A 288 -8.57 35.87 -6.44
N GLU A 289 -9.32 36.65 -5.66
CA GLU A 289 -8.94 38.02 -5.30
C GLU A 289 -7.80 38.02 -4.28
N LEU A 290 -7.69 36.97 -3.46
CA LEU A 290 -6.64 36.85 -2.44
C LEU A 290 -5.28 36.42 -3.03
N PHE A 291 -5.23 36.05 -4.31
CA PHE A 291 -4.00 35.62 -4.96
C PHE A 291 -2.90 36.68 -4.86
N GLY A 292 -1.70 36.27 -4.45
CA GLY A 292 -0.52 37.13 -4.38
C GLY A 292 -0.39 37.96 -3.11
N ILE A 293 -1.33 37.87 -2.16
CA ILE A 293 -1.19 38.51 -0.84
C ILE A 293 -0.04 37.85 -0.08
N ASP A 294 0.91 38.66 0.40
CA ASP A 294 2.04 38.20 1.20
C ASP A 294 1.67 38.10 2.68
N TYR A 295 2.21 37.07 3.33
CA TYR A 295 2.11 36.87 4.77
C TYR A 295 3.49 36.67 5.39
N GLU A 296 3.60 36.94 6.70
CA GLU A 296 4.83 36.76 7.44
C GLU A 296 5.13 35.27 7.63
N PRO A 297 6.35 34.80 7.27
CA PRO A 297 6.79 33.44 7.57
C PRO A 297 6.73 33.15 9.07
N LEU A 298 6.17 32.00 9.47
CA LEU A 298 6.22 31.52 10.86
C LEU A 298 7.66 31.27 11.32
N TYR A 299 8.51 30.84 10.40
CA TYR A 299 9.89 30.46 10.67
C TYR A 299 10.82 31.06 9.61
N LYS A 300 11.96 31.59 10.05
CA LYS A 300 12.93 32.32 9.19
C LYS A 300 14.32 31.65 9.17
N PHE A 301 14.39 30.32 9.26
CA PHE A 301 15.66 29.59 9.35
C PHE A 301 16.23 29.13 7.99
N VAL A 302 15.50 29.31 6.88
CA VAL A 302 15.97 29.04 5.51
C VAL A 302 15.57 30.21 4.61
N ASP A 303 16.53 30.70 3.84
CA ASP A 303 16.27 31.68 2.77
C ASP A 303 15.77 30.98 1.51
N THR A 304 14.69 31.47 0.92
CA THR A 304 14.16 30.96 -0.35
C THR A 304 14.79 31.71 -1.52
N LYS A 305 15.20 30.99 -2.57
CA LYS A 305 15.75 31.61 -3.80
C LYS A 305 14.69 32.34 -4.63
N GLU A 306 13.44 31.88 -4.54
CA GLU A 306 12.28 32.43 -5.23
C GLU A 306 11.32 33.04 -4.22
N ARG A 307 10.33 33.83 -4.71
CA ARG A 307 9.26 34.39 -3.88
C ARG A 307 8.53 33.25 -3.16
N SER A 308 8.34 33.42 -1.86
CA SER A 308 7.64 32.48 -0.98
C SER A 308 6.74 33.27 -0.02
N HIS A 309 5.90 32.57 0.71
CA HIS A 309 5.00 33.12 1.72
C HIS A 309 3.97 34.10 1.17
N TYR A 310 3.29 33.67 0.11
CA TYR A 310 2.16 34.37 -0.48
C TYR A 310 1.00 33.40 -0.74
N VAL A 311 -0.18 33.95 -0.97
CA VAL A 311 -1.37 33.18 -1.29
C VAL A 311 -1.37 32.76 -2.77
N ILE A 312 -1.60 31.48 -3.04
CA ILE A 312 -1.84 30.91 -4.36
C ILE A 312 -3.27 30.39 -4.47
N THR A 313 -3.77 30.28 -5.71
CA THR A 313 -5.04 29.61 -5.98
C THR A 313 -4.82 28.14 -6.29
N ALA A 314 -5.65 27.25 -5.74
CA ALA A 314 -5.63 25.85 -6.08
C ALA A 314 -7.02 25.19 -5.96
N ASP A 315 -7.42 24.47 -7.01
CA ASP A 315 -8.75 23.86 -7.12
C ASP A 315 -8.94 22.62 -6.22
N PHE A 316 -7.86 22.12 -5.59
CA PHE A 316 -7.93 20.98 -4.66
C PHE A 316 -8.32 21.38 -3.24
N VAL A 317 -8.36 22.68 -2.94
CA VAL A 317 -8.60 23.24 -1.59
C VAL A 317 -10.04 23.07 -1.17
#